data_AF-A0A3D3K2N5-F1
#
_entry.id   AF-A0A3D3K2N5-F1
#
_cell.length_a   1.000
_cell.length_b   1.000
_cell.length_c   1.000
_cell.angle_alpha   90.00
_cell.angle_beta   90.00
_cell.angle_gamma   90.00
#
_symmetry.space_group_name_H-M   'P 1'
#
loop_
_entity.id
_entity.type
_entity.pdbx_description
1 polymer ?
#
loop_
_entity_poly.entity_id
_entity_poly.type
_entity_poly.pdbx_seq_one_letter_code
_entity_poly.pdbx_strand_id
1 'polypeptide(L)'
;GGFARRAALIQKIRKEESNVLLLDSGDIFQGTPYFNFFGGELEFKLMSMMGYDAATMGNHDFDNGLEGFKKVQPNAKFPFICSNYDFKNTILDGQTIPYKIFNKNGIKVGIFGVGIQLEGLVGKKQYLETKYLNPVEMAQQYSDLLRNEKKCDLVICLSHIGYDYKDDPKKVSDKILAAQTEGIDLILGGHTHTFLPKPQNFINRKGKNVLVNQVGWAGLLLGKIDFYFDENKNVKNISWNNQVIDDSILV
;
A
#
# COMPACT_ATOMS: atom_id res chain seq x y z
N GLY A 1 1.19 16.36 -11.38
CA GLY A 1 1.66 15.69 -10.16
C GLY A 1 2.68 16.53 -9.43
N GLY A 2 3.65 15.85 -8.80
CA GLY A 2 4.80 16.47 -8.13
C GLY A 2 4.68 16.49 -6.60
N PHE A 3 5.80 16.28 -5.92
CA PHE A 3 5.86 16.17 -4.47
C PHE A 3 5.36 17.42 -3.73
N ALA A 4 5.69 18.62 -4.21
CA ALA A 4 5.29 19.86 -3.53
C ALA A 4 3.78 20.08 -3.52
N ARG A 5 3.10 19.87 -4.66
CA ARG A 5 1.64 19.96 -4.76
C ARG A 5 0.94 18.87 -3.95
N ARG A 6 1.46 17.65 -4.01
CA ARG A 6 0.96 16.54 -3.18
C ARG A 6 1.07 16.87 -1.69
N ALA A 7 2.20 17.44 -1.25
CA ALA A 7 2.40 17.86 0.14
C ALA A 7 1.41 18.96 0.56
N ALA A 8 1.21 19.99 -0.28
CA ALA A 8 0.22 21.04 -0.02
C ALA A 8 -1.20 20.47 0.13
N LEU A 9 -1.59 19.55 -0.76
CA LEU A 9 -2.90 18.91 -0.70
C LEU A 9 -3.06 18.04 0.56
N ILE A 10 -2.07 17.23 0.90
CA ILE A 10 -2.07 16.41 2.12
C ILE A 10 -2.19 17.29 3.37
N GLN A 11 -1.47 18.41 3.42
CA GLN A 11 -1.54 19.35 4.54
C GLN A 11 -2.92 19.98 4.65
N LYS A 12 -3.56 20.34 3.52
CA LYS A 12 -4.94 20.83 3.51
C LYS A 12 -5.89 19.80 4.12
N ILE A 13 -5.84 18.55 3.64
CA ILE A 13 -6.70 17.46 4.14
C ILE A 13 -6.50 17.27 5.64
N ARG A 14 -5.26 17.28 6.15
CA ARG A 14 -4.98 17.14 7.58
C ARG A 14 -5.41 18.32 8.45
N LYS A 15 -5.63 19.50 7.88
CA LYS A 15 -6.25 20.64 8.59
C LYS A 15 -7.76 20.48 8.70
N GLU A 16 -8.37 19.82 7.72
CA GLU A 16 -9.82 19.60 7.65
C GLU A 16 -10.25 18.32 8.39
N GLU A 17 -9.37 17.32 8.46
CA GLU A 17 -9.67 15.97 8.95
C GLU A 17 -8.68 15.56 10.06
N SER A 18 -9.21 15.15 11.22
CA SER A 18 -8.38 14.76 12.37
C SER A 18 -7.87 13.32 12.33
N ASN A 19 -8.53 12.43 11.58
CA ASN A 19 -8.30 10.98 11.59
C ASN A 19 -7.79 10.47 10.24
N VAL A 20 -6.63 10.98 9.81
CA VAL A 20 -6.04 10.65 8.50
C VAL A 20 -4.96 9.58 8.64
N LEU A 21 -4.95 8.62 7.69
CA LEU A 21 -3.82 7.74 7.40
C LEU A 21 -3.37 7.99 5.96
N LEU A 22 -2.09 8.26 5.77
CA LEU A 22 -1.45 8.43 4.46
C LEU A 22 -0.62 7.20 4.16
N LEU A 23 -0.98 6.46 3.11
CA LEU A 23 -0.42 5.15 2.79
C LEU A 23 0.13 5.12 1.37
N ASP A 24 1.16 4.31 1.14
CA ASP A 24 1.71 4.06 -0.19
C ASP A 24 1.66 2.57 -0.54
N SER A 25 1.30 2.27 -1.79
CA SER A 25 1.18 0.89 -2.27
C SER A 25 2.46 0.37 -2.93
N GLY A 26 3.60 1.05 -2.85
CA GLY A 26 4.90 0.57 -3.33
C GLY A 26 5.26 1.06 -4.73
N ASP A 27 6.43 0.65 -5.23
CA ASP A 27 7.13 1.27 -6.37
C ASP A 27 7.40 2.76 -6.11
N ILE A 28 8.03 3.02 -4.97
CA ILE A 28 8.49 4.36 -4.60
C ILE A 28 9.71 4.74 -5.44
N PHE A 29 10.53 3.74 -5.76
CA PHE A 29 11.75 3.88 -6.54
C PHE A 29 11.53 3.78 -8.04
N GLN A 30 12.56 4.20 -8.79
CA GLN A 30 12.63 4.19 -10.25
C GLN A 30 11.67 5.17 -10.96
N GLY A 31 11.97 5.48 -12.22
CA GLY A 31 11.06 6.18 -13.15
C GLY A 31 11.50 7.59 -13.57
N THR A 32 12.48 8.19 -12.88
CA THR A 32 13.04 9.50 -13.26
C THR A 32 14.56 9.57 -12.98
N PRO A 33 15.29 10.54 -13.58
CA PRO A 33 16.71 10.75 -13.27
C PRO A 33 17.01 11.04 -11.80
N TYR A 34 16.02 11.46 -11.00
CA TYR A 34 16.19 11.64 -9.54
C TYR A 34 16.62 10.34 -8.87
N PHE A 35 15.98 9.22 -9.20
CA PHE A 35 16.34 7.92 -8.63
C PHE A 35 17.76 7.51 -9.03
N ASN A 36 18.16 7.74 -10.29
CA ASN A 36 19.50 7.41 -10.76
C ASN A 36 20.59 8.21 -10.02
N PHE A 37 20.28 9.46 -9.62
CA PHE A 37 21.23 10.34 -8.94
C PHE A 37 21.24 10.17 -7.42
N PHE A 38 20.07 10.00 -6.79
CA PHE A 38 19.90 9.96 -5.34
C PHE A 38 19.67 8.56 -4.77
N GLY A 39 19.49 7.54 -5.62
CA GLY A 39 19.37 6.14 -5.21
C GLY A 39 18.17 5.79 -4.33
N GLY A 40 17.14 6.63 -4.28
CA GLY A 40 15.95 6.46 -3.42
C GLY A 40 15.92 7.32 -2.15
N GLU A 41 17.03 8.01 -1.83
CA GLU A 41 17.12 8.84 -0.62
C GLU A 41 16.13 10.01 -0.63
N LEU A 42 15.98 10.67 -1.78
CA LEU A 42 15.13 11.84 -1.94
C LEU A 42 13.66 11.48 -1.73
N GLU A 43 13.21 10.38 -2.31
CA GLU A 43 11.84 9.88 -2.22
C GLU A 43 11.46 9.62 -0.76
N PHE A 44 12.30 8.91 0.00
CA PHE A 44 12.04 8.61 1.42
C PHE A 44 12.07 9.86 2.31
N LYS A 45 12.98 10.81 2.05
CA LYS A 45 13.00 12.08 2.77
C LYS A 45 11.71 12.86 2.54
N LEU A 46 11.28 12.99 1.28
CA LEU A 46 10.07 13.72 0.94
C LEU A 46 8.81 13.05 1.48
N MET A 47 8.70 11.71 1.39
CA MET A 47 7.58 10.97 1.98
C MET A 47 7.54 11.10 3.51
N SER A 48 8.71 11.11 4.16
CA SER A 48 8.79 11.34 5.60
C SER A 48 8.39 12.76 5.99
N MET A 49 8.79 13.77 5.21
CA MET A 49 8.36 15.16 5.40
C MET A 49 6.85 15.32 5.17
N MET A 50 6.27 14.58 4.22
CA MET A 50 4.83 14.49 4.02
C MET A 50 4.12 13.64 5.09
N GLY A 51 4.86 12.99 5.99
CA GLY A 51 4.32 12.21 7.10
C GLY A 51 3.52 10.99 6.66
N TYR A 52 4.00 10.19 5.70
CA TYR A 52 3.40 8.89 5.41
C TYR A 52 3.33 8.03 6.69
N ASP A 53 2.25 7.27 6.85
CA ASP A 53 2.01 6.43 8.03
C ASP A 53 2.55 5.01 7.84
N ALA A 54 2.52 4.49 6.60
CA ALA A 54 3.09 3.22 6.19
C ALA A 54 3.20 3.12 4.66
N ALA A 55 4.04 2.21 4.19
CA ALA A 55 4.10 1.79 2.78
C ALA A 55 4.24 0.26 2.68
N THR A 56 3.90 -0.33 1.54
CA THR A 56 4.39 -1.68 1.16
C THR A 56 5.53 -1.54 0.13
N MET A 57 6.11 -2.67 -0.28
CA MET A 57 7.14 -2.72 -1.31
C MET A 57 6.54 -3.21 -2.63
N GLY A 58 6.92 -2.52 -3.71
CA GLY A 58 6.76 -2.98 -5.08
C GLY A 58 8.03 -3.60 -5.65
N ASN A 59 8.00 -3.98 -6.93
CA ASN A 59 9.14 -4.60 -7.58
C ASN A 59 10.30 -3.61 -7.78
N HIS A 60 10.02 -2.34 -8.08
CA HIS A 60 11.06 -1.34 -8.29
C HIS A 60 11.80 -0.94 -7.02
N ASP A 61 11.23 -1.22 -5.84
CA ASP A 61 11.90 -1.02 -4.56
C ASP A 61 13.13 -1.95 -4.39
N PHE A 62 13.27 -2.95 -5.27
CA PHE A 62 14.43 -3.85 -5.36
C PHE A 62 15.42 -3.48 -6.47
N ASP A 63 15.22 -2.42 -7.25
CA ASP A 63 16.06 -2.13 -8.44
C ASP A 63 17.54 -1.92 -8.09
N ASN A 64 17.83 -1.26 -6.96
CA ASN A 64 19.19 -1.10 -6.43
C ASN A 64 19.63 -2.27 -5.54
N GLY A 65 18.88 -3.38 -5.55
CA GLY A 65 19.03 -4.52 -4.68
C GLY A 65 18.72 -4.22 -3.21
N LEU A 66 18.79 -5.25 -2.38
CA LEU A 66 18.55 -5.14 -0.95
C LEU A 66 19.47 -4.11 -0.27
N GLU A 67 20.74 -4.05 -0.69
CA GLU A 67 21.74 -3.09 -0.18
C GLU A 67 21.34 -1.64 -0.48
N GLY A 68 20.87 -1.37 -1.71
CA GLY A 68 20.40 -0.05 -2.10
C GLY A 68 19.22 0.41 -1.25
N PHE A 69 18.22 -0.47 -1.08
CA PHE A 69 17.07 -0.18 -0.23
C PHE A 69 17.50 0.08 1.22
N LYS A 70 18.30 -0.82 1.81
CA LYS A 70 18.75 -0.72 3.21
C LYS A 70 19.58 0.54 3.46
N LYS A 71 20.42 0.94 2.50
CA LYS A 71 21.24 2.15 2.58
C LYS A 71 20.39 3.41 2.76
N VAL A 72 19.26 3.51 2.04
CA VAL A 72 18.41 4.71 2.08
C VAL A 72 17.27 4.61 3.10
N GLN A 73 16.93 3.39 3.55
CA GLN A 73 15.86 3.12 4.52
C GLN A 73 15.85 4.01 5.77
N PRO A 74 16.98 4.43 6.38
CA PRO A 74 16.96 5.32 7.55
C PRO A 74 16.27 6.67 7.31
N ASN A 75 16.10 7.08 6.04
CA ASN A 75 15.37 8.28 5.65
C ASN A 75 13.85 8.11 5.69
N ALA A 76 13.33 6.88 5.66
CA ALA A 76 11.90 6.60 5.83
C ALA A 76 11.54 6.63 7.33
N LYS A 77 10.71 7.59 7.73
CA LYS A 77 10.20 7.75 9.11
C LYS A 77 8.87 7.01 9.32
N PHE A 78 8.59 6.05 8.45
CA PHE A 78 7.42 5.20 8.45
C PHE A 78 7.85 3.75 8.19
N PRO A 79 7.09 2.76 8.69
CA PRO A 79 7.41 1.36 8.46
C PRO A 79 7.02 0.91 7.06
N PHE A 80 7.78 -0.06 6.55
CA PHE A 80 7.37 -0.91 5.44
C PHE A 80 6.61 -2.12 5.98
N ILE A 81 5.38 -2.31 5.47
CA ILE A 81 4.49 -3.40 5.84
C ILE A 81 4.49 -4.44 4.71
N CYS A 82 5.15 -5.57 4.93
CA CYS A 82 5.25 -6.66 3.96
C CYS A 82 5.03 -8.00 4.65
N SER A 83 3.98 -8.69 4.22
CA SER A 83 3.47 -9.92 4.84
C SER A 83 3.88 -11.18 4.09
N ASN A 84 4.19 -11.09 2.79
CA ASN A 84 4.46 -12.23 1.91
C ASN A 84 5.87 -12.28 1.33
N TYR A 85 6.78 -11.42 1.81
CA TYR A 85 8.21 -11.59 1.60
C TYR A 85 8.86 -12.09 2.90
N ASP A 86 9.54 -13.22 2.80
CA ASP A 86 10.38 -13.74 3.90
C ASP A 86 11.84 -13.38 3.62
N PHE A 87 12.38 -12.53 4.49
CA PHE A 87 13.71 -11.96 4.41
C PHE A 87 14.76 -12.65 5.31
N LYS A 88 14.43 -13.77 5.99
CA LYS A 88 15.27 -14.41 7.05
C LYS A 88 16.76 -14.61 6.76
N ASN A 89 17.14 -14.74 5.49
CA ASN A 89 18.53 -14.95 5.07
C ASN A 89 19.10 -13.76 4.29
N THR A 90 18.55 -12.58 4.49
CA THR A 90 18.92 -11.38 3.77
C THR A 90 19.21 -10.24 4.73
N ILE A 91 19.84 -9.18 4.23
CA ILE A 91 20.08 -7.98 5.02
C ILE A 91 18.81 -7.22 5.41
N LEU A 92 17.66 -7.53 4.79
CA LEU A 92 16.37 -6.95 5.13
C LEU A 92 15.61 -7.75 6.20
N ASP A 93 16.20 -8.80 6.78
CA ASP A 93 15.59 -9.49 7.92
C ASP A 93 15.31 -8.52 9.07
N GLY A 94 14.09 -8.57 9.58
CA GLY A 94 13.57 -7.65 10.60
C GLY A 94 13.47 -6.16 10.19
N GLN A 95 13.72 -5.81 8.91
CA GLN A 95 13.64 -4.43 8.43
C GLN A 95 12.24 -4.03 7.94
N THR A 96 11.35 -5.01 7.73
CA THR A 96 9.93 -4.81 7.44
C THR A 96 9.09 -5.45 8.53
N ILE A 97 7.86 -4.98 8.70
CA ILE A 97 6.89 -5.59 9.63
C ILE A 97 5.76 -6.25 8.84
N PRO A 98 5.18 -7.35 9.32
CA PRO A 98 4.13 -8.05 8.58
C PRO A 98 2.77 -7.33 8.61
N TYR A 99 2.49 -6.57 9.68
CA TYR A 99 1.27 -5.79 9.83
C TYR A 99 1.49 -4.68 10.85
N LYS A 100 0.59 -3.70 10.89
CA LYS A 100 0.53 -2.64 11.90
C LYS A 100 -0.92 -2.30 12.24
N ILE A 101 -1.19 -1.99 13.50
CA ILE A 101 -2.50 -1.51 13.94
C ILE A 101 -2.37 -0.04 14.31
N PHE A 102 -3.22 0.78 13.72
CA PHE A 102 -3.39 2.19 14.06
C PHE A 102 -4.68 2.36 14.85
N ASN A 103 -4.67 3.28 15.81
CA ASN A 103 -5.88 3.69 16.52
C ASN A 103 -6.20 5.13 16.12
N LYS A 104 -7.38 5.34 15.54
CA LYS A 104 -7.91 6.66 15.17
C LYS A 104 -9.24 6.86 15.90
N ASN A 105 -9.20 7.67 16.95
CA ASN A 105 -10.37 7.98 17.78
C ASN A 105 -11.15 6.74 18.25
N GLY A 106 -10.44 5.70 18.72
CA GLY A 106 -11.03 4.46 19.20
C GLY A 106 -11.31 3.40 18.13
N ILE A 107 -11.17 3.74 16.84
CA ILE A 107 -11.27 2.79 15.72
C ILE A 107 -9.90 2.16 15.48
N LYS A 108 -9.82 0.83 15.58
CA LYS A 108 -8.62 0.04 15.29
C LYS A 108 -8.55 -0.31 13.81
N VAL A 109 -7.60 0.28 13.11
CA VAL A 109 -7.31 0.04 11.70
C VAL A 109 -6.10 -0.90 11.59
N GLY A 110 -6.35 -2.15 11.24
CA GLY A 110 -5.31 -3.14 10.96
C GLY A 110 -4.86 -3.05 9.51
N ILE A 111 -3.56 -2.95 9.28
CA ILE A 111 -2.95 -2.87 7.95
C ILE A 111 -1.93 -3.98 7.80
N PHE A 112 -2.04 -4.76 6.73
CA PHE A 112 -1.02 -5.71 6.27
C PHE A 112 -0.68 -5.41 4.81
N GLY A 113 0.36 -6.03 4.24
CA GLY A 113 0.79 -5.71 2.88
C GLY A 113 1.29 -6.89 2.08
N VAL A 114 0.98 -6.93 0.79
CA VAL A 114 1.41 -8.00 -0.12
C VAL A 114 2.14 -7.40 -1.32
N GLY A 115 3.34 -7.90 -1.61
CA GLY A 115 4.11 -7.55 -2.80
C GLY A 115 3.95 -8.57 -3.91
N ILE A 116 4.38 -8.24 -5.13
CA ILE A 116 4.34 -9.11 -6.31
C ILE A 116 5.47 -10.15 -6.34
N GLN A 117 5.31 -11.24 -7.10
CA GLN A 117 6.39 -12.16 -7.37
C GLN A 117 7.54 -11.44 -8.10
N LEU A 118 8.74 -11.48 -7.50
CA LEU A 118 9.92 -10.79 -8.02
C LEU A 118 10.58 -11.54 -9.18
N GLU A 119 10.48 -12.87 -9.20
CA GLU A 119 11.01 -13.69 -10.28
C GLU A 119 10.35 -13.33 -11.61
N GLY A 120 11.17 -13.01 -12.62
CA GLY A 120 10.70 -12.54 -13.94
C GLY A 120 10.49 -11.03 -14.04
N LEU A 121 10.46 -10.29 -12.92
CA LEU A 121 10.37 -8.83 -12.88
C LEU A 121 11.66 -8.16 -12.42
N VAL A 122 12.36 -8.80 -11.48
CA VAL A 122 13.56 -8.31 -10.83
C VAL A 122 14.66 -9.34 -11.00
N GLY A 123 15.90 -8.89 -11.22
CA GLY A 123 17.03 -9.82 -11.34
C GLY A 123 17.29 -10.57 -10.03
N LYS A 124 17.67 -11.85 -10.12
CA LYS A 124 17.91 -12.70 -8.94
C LYS A 124 18.94 -12.12 -7.96
N LYS A 125 19.92 -11.39 -8.47
CA LYS A 125 20.97 -10.75 -7.66
C LYS A 125 20.46 -9.59 -6.80
N GLN A 126 19.32 -9.01 -7.15
CA GLN A 126 18.75 -7.87 -6.46
C GLN A 126 17.90 -8.28 -5.26
N TYR A 127 17.17 -9.40 -5.35
CA TYR A 127 16.32 -9.89 -4.25
C TYR A 127 16.91 -11.09 -3.49
N LEU A 128 18.01 -11.69 -3.97
CA LEU A 128 18.79 -12.71 -3.27
C LEU A 128 17.92 -13.85 -2.71
N GLU A 129 18.09 -14.22 -1.44
CA GLU A 129 17.36 -15.29 -0.76
C GLU A 129 15.92 -14.91 -0.36
N THR A 130 15.44 -13.71 -0.70
CA THR A 130 14.05 -13.29 -0.42
C THR A 130 13.08 -14.31 -1.00
N LYS A 131 12.25 -14.90 -0.13
CA LYS A 131 11.23 -15.86 -0.54
C LYS A 131 9.90 -15.14 -0.75
N TYR A 132 9.26 -15.46 -1.86
CA TYR A 132 7.90 -15.04 -2.15
C TYR A 132 6.92 -16.09 -1.63
N LEU A 133 6.07 -15.70 -0.67
CA LEU A 133 5.00 -16.52 -0.13
C LEU A 133 3.70 -16.23 -0.90
N ASN A 134 2.79 -17.20 -0.93
CA ASN A 134 1.51 -17.06 -1.63
C ASN A 134 0.73 -15.85 -1.04
N PRO A 135 0.44 -14.81 -1.83
CA PRO A 135 -0.19 -13.59 -1.32
C PRO A 135 -1.62 -13.81 -0.83
N VAL A 136 -2.36 -14.78 -1.39
CA VAL A 136 -3.73 -15.09 -0.96
C VAL A 136 -3.73 -15.78 0.40
N GLU A 137 -2.83 -16.74 0.61
CA GLU A 137 -2.66 -17.43 1.89
C GLU A 137 -2.22 -16.46 2.98
N MET A 138 -1.22 -15.61 2.68
CA MET A 138 -0.75 -14.60 3.64
C MET A 138 -1.83 -13.55 3.94
N ALA A 139 -2.57 -13.09 2.93
CA ALA A 139 -3.65 -12.14 3.12
C ALA A 139 -4.75 -12.72 4.02
N GLN A 140 -5.11 -13.99 3.83
CA GLN A 140 -6.07 -14.67 4.68
C GLN A 140 -5.56 -14.80 6.13
N GLN A 141 -4.30 -15.21 6.30
CA GLN A 141 -3.70 -15.35 7.63
C GLN A 141 -3.73 -14.02 8.40
N TYR A 142 -3.32 -12.93 7.76
CA TYR A 142 -3.27 -11.63 8.42
C TYR A 142 -4.64 -10.97 8.56
N SER A 143 -5.59 -11.20 7.64
CA SER A 143 -6.96 -10.74 7.84
C SER A 143 -7.63 -11.45 9.02
N ASP A 144 -7.42 -12.76 9.18
CA ASP A 144 -7.90 -13.52 10.34
C ASP A 144 -7.27 -13.03 11.63
N LEU A 145 -5.95 -12.86 11.68
CA LEU A 145 -5.25 -12.31 12.84
C LEU A 145 -5.82 -10.93 13.22
N LEU A 146 -5.88 -10.01 12.26
CA LEU A 146 -6.30 -8.63 12.50
C LEU A 146 -7.78 -8.55 12.92
N ARG A 147 -8.66 -9.30 12.27
CA ARG A 147 -10.10 -9.29 12.55
C ARG A 147 -10.44 -10.07 13.81
N ASN A 148 -9.97 -11.31 13.93
CA ASN A 148 -10.47 -12.26 14.92
C ASN A 148 -9.70 -12.19 16.23
N GLU A 149 -8.39 -12.00 16.19
CA GLU A 149 -7.55 -11.96 17.39
C GLU A 149 -7.33 -10.53 17.87
N LYS A 150 -6.92 -9.63 16.97
CA LYS A 150 -6.63 -8.23 17.30
C LYS A 150 -7.89 -7.36 17.37
N LYS A 151 -9.03 -7.90 16.93
CA LYS A 151 -10.35 -7.24 16.95
C LYS A 151 -10.31 -5.87 16.26
N CYS A 152 -9.69 -5.79 15.07
CA CYS A 152 -9.66 -4.57 14.27
C CYS A 152 -11.05 -4.29 13.69
N ASP A 153 -11.44 -3.03 13.76
CA ASP A 153 -12.73 -2.54 13.27
C ASP A 153 -12.68 -2.37 11.73
N LEU A 154 -11.50 -2.02 11.20
CA LEU A 154 -11.21 -1.92 9.77
C LEU A 154 -9.93 -2.69 9.44
N VAL A 155 -9.93 -3.47 8.37
CA VAL A 155 -8.76 -4.22 7.86
C VAL A 155 -8.44 -3.79 6.43
N ILE A 156 -7.23 -3.27 6.24
CA ILE A 156 -6.72 -2.77 4.96
C ILE A 156 -5.55 -3.64 4.49
N CYS A 157 -5.56 -3.99 3.21
CA CYS A 157 -4.44 -4.59 2.50
C CYS A 157 -3.73 -3.53 1.65
N LEU A 158 -2.45 -3.26 1.90
CA LEU A 158 -1.58 -2.52 0.98
C LEU A 158 -1.00 -3.50 -0.03
N SER A 159 -1.50 -3.47 -1.25
CA SER A 159 -1.15 -4.45 -2.27
C SER A 159 -0.33 -3.83 -3.38
N HIS A 160 0.74 -4.53 -3.77
CA HIS A 160 1.50 -4.27 -4.97
C HIS A 160 1.42 -5.45 -5.95
N ILE A 161 0.35 -6.25 -5.95
CA ILE A 161 0.22 -7.41 -6.84
C ILE A 161 -0.50 -7.10 -8.16
N GLY A 162 -0.95 -5.86 -8.37
CA GLY A 162 -1.66 -5.44 -9.57
C GLY A 162 -3.17 -5.61 -9.49
N TYR A 163 -3.90 -4.66 -10.06
CA TYR A 163 -5.36 -4.66 -10.06
C TYR A 163 -5.96 -5.83 -10.86
N ASP A 164 -5.52 -6.03 -12.11
CA ASP A 164 -6.03 -7.06 -13.02
C ASP A 164 -5.03 -7.35 -14.14
N TYR A 165 -4.97 -8.59 -14.61
CA TYR A 165 -4.10 -9.02 -15.71
C TYR A 165 -4.93 -9.64 -16.83
N LYS A 166 -5.24 -8.86 -17.86
CA LYS A 166 -6.13 -9.30 -18.96
C LYS A 166 -5.55 -10.49 -19.74
N ASP A 167 -4.25 -10.49 -19.92
CA ASP A 167 -3.54 -11.51 -20.71
C ASP A 167 -3.19 -12.77 -19.90
N ASP A 168 -3.34 -12.71 -18.56
CA ASP A 168 -3.21 -13.87 -17.67
C ASP A 168 -4.26 -13.80 -16.54
N PRO A 169 -5.51 -14.23 -16.81
CA PRO A 169 -6.59 -14.18 -15.83
C PRO A 169 -6.39 -15.08 -14.60
N LYS A 170 -5.37 -15.96 -14.61
CA LYS A 170 -5.03 -16.83 -13.47
C LYS A 170 -3.97 -16.22 -12.58
N LYS A 171 -3.22 -15.23 -13.06
CA LYS A 171 -2.25 -14.49 -12.24
C LYS A 171 -2.98 -13.77 -11.11
N VAL A 172 -2.54 -14.02 -9.88
CA VAL A 172 -3.14 -13.40 -8.70
C VAL A 172 -3.05 -11.87 -8.82
N SER A 173 -4.22 -11.24 -8.68
CA SER A 173 -4.43 -9.79 -8.72
C SER A 173 -5.25 -9.35 -7.50
N ASP A 174 -5.42 -8.05 -7.30
CA ASP A 174 -6.26 -7.50 -6.23
C ASP A 174 -7.70 -8.00 -6.32
N LYS A 175 -8.24 -8.15 -7.54
CA LYS A 175 -9.58 -8.70 -7.78
C LYS A 175 -9.70 -10.14 -7.30
N ILE A 176 -8.70 -10.96 -7.62
CA ILE A 176 -8.67 -12.37 -7.22
C ILE A 176 -8.49 -12.49 -5.71
N LEU A 177 -7.58 -11.70 -5.13
CA LEU A 177 -7.34 -11.67 -3.69
C LEU A 177 -8.59 -11.25 -2.92
N ALA A 178 -9.30 -10.22 -3.37
CA ALA A 178 -10.58 -9.81 -2.79
C ALA A 178 -11.62 -10.94 -2.78
N ALA A 179 -11.72 -11.68 -3.89
CA ALA A 179 -12.70 -12.76 -4.04
C ALA A 179 -12.34 -14.03 -3.23
N GLN A 180 -11.05 -14.35 -3.10
CA GLN A 180 -10.57 -15.60 -2.49
C GLN A 180 -10.31 -15.52 -0.97
N THR A 181 -10.33 -14.32 -0.39
CA THR A 181 -10.10 -14.11 1.04
C THR A 181 -11.39 -13.73 1.78
N GLU A 182 -11.33 -13.58 3.09
CA GLU A 182 -12.36 -12.95 3.91
C GLU A 182 -11.74 -12.03 4.97
N GLY A 183 -12.55 -11.18 5.60
CA GLY A 183 -12.12 -10.33 6.70
C GLY A 183 -11.38 -9.04 6.30
N ILE A 184 -11.14 -8.80 5.01
CA ILE A 184 -10.58 -7.55 4.45
C ILE A 184 -11.73 -6.60 4.09
N ASP A 185 -11.60 -5.31 4.39
CA ASP A 185 -12.58 -4.29 3.97
C ASP A 185 -12.12 -3.51 2.74
N LEU A 186 -10.81 -3.23 2.66
CA LEU A 186 -10.22 -2.39 1.62
C LEU A 186 -8.88 -2.94 1.16
N ILE A 187 -8.69 -2.98 -0.16
CA ILE A 187 -7.41 -3.22 -0.82
C ILE A 187 -7.00 -1.94 -1.55
N LEU A 188 -5.82 -1.42 -1.22
CA LEU A 188 -5.19 -0.30 -1.90
C LEU A 188 -4.07 -0.84 -2.78
N GLY A 189 -4.33 -0.88 -4.09
CA GLY A 189 -3.50 -1.54 -5.09
C GLY A 189 -2.39 -0.67 -5.69
N GLY A 190 -1.44 -1.35 -6.35
CA GLY A 190 -0.26 -0.80 -7.02
C GLY A 190 0.08 -1.58 -8.30
N HIS A 191 1.31 -1.47 -8.80
CA HIS A 191 1.88 -2.23 -9.94
C HIS A 191 1.30 -1.96 -11.34
N THR A 192 0.00 -2.21 -11.57
CA THR A 192 -0.61 -2.14 -12.92
C THR A 192 -0.93 -0.71 -13.39
N HIS A 193 -0.52 0.30 -12.63
CA HIS A 193 -0.75 1.73 -12.93
C HIS A 193 -2.21 2.08 -13.27
N THR A 194 -3.17 1.33 -12.70
CA THR A 194 -4.57 1.43 -13.11
C THR A 194 -5.20 2.69 -12.54
N PHE A 195 -5.78 3.52 -13.41
CA PHE A 195 -6.59 4.67 -13.02
C PHE A 195 -8.04 4.23 -12.83
N LEU A 196 -8.42 3.90 -11.60
CA LEU A 196 -9.83 3.63 -11.29
C LEU A 196 -10.58 4.96 -11.08
N PRO A 197 -11.72 5.20 -11.76
CA PRO A 197 -12.50 6.42 -11.57
C PRO A 197 -13.18 6.47 -10.20
N LYS A 198 -13.36 5.30 -9.57
CA LYS A 198 -13.87 5.12 -8.21
C LYS A 198 -13.44 3.76 -7.66
N PRO A 199 -13.40 3.56 -6.33
CA PRO A 199 -13.26 2.25 -5.73
C PRO A 199 -14.27 1.26 -6.31
N GLN A 200 -13.80 0.06 -6.61
CA GLN A 200 -14.59 -1.04 -7.17
C GLN A 200 -14.99 -1.99 -6.06
N ASN A 201 -16.21 -2.50 -6.10
CA ASN A 201 -16.72 -3.43 -5.10
C ASN A 201 -16.63 -4.87 -5.61
N PHE A 202 -16.08 -5.76 -4.78
CA PHE A 202 -16.01 -7.19 -5.03
C PHE A 202 -16.68 -7.96 -3.89
N ILE A 203 -17.12 -9.17 -4.20
CA ILE A 203 -17.70 -10.09 -3.21
C ILE A 203 -16.64 -11.12 -2.83
N ASN A 204 -16.35 -11.20 -1.54
CA ASN A 204 -15.40 -12.16 -1.00
C ASN A 204 -16.01 -13.55 -0.81
N ARG A 205 -15.20 -14.53 -0.39
CA ARG A 205 -15.65 -15.93 -0.26
C ARG A 205 -16.78 -16.18 0.75
N LYS A 206 -17.09 -15.19 1.62
CA LYS A 206 -18.22 -15.22 2.56
C LYS A 206 -19.40 -14.35 2.13
N GLY A 207 -19.42 -13.86 0.90
CA GLY A 207 -20.49 -13.01 0.40
C GLY A 207 -20.46 -11.58 0.94
N LYS A 208 -19.32 -11.11 1.49
CA LYS A 208 -19.17 -9.73 1.99
C LYS A 208 -18.45 -8.86 0.97
N ASN A 209 -18.78 -7.56 1.00
CA ASN A 209 -18.18 -6.55 0.15
C ASN A 209 -16.72 -6.28 0.54
N VAL A 210 -15.86 -6.12 -0.46
CA VAL A 210 -14.47 -5.66 -0.34
C VAL A 210 -14.25 -4.56 -1.37
N LEU A 211 -13.75 -3.41 -0.93
CA LEU A 211 -13.39 -2.33 -1.84
C LEU A 211 -11.96 -2.53 -2.35
N VAL A 212 -11.77 -2.27 -3.64
CA VAL A 212 -10.46 -2.24 -4.29
C VAL A 212 -10.29 -0.89 -4.95
N ASN A 213 -9.19 -0.19 -4.67
CA ASN A 213 -8.88 1.09 -5.31
C ASN A 213 -7.41 1.19 -5.71
N GLN A 214 -7.14 1.89 -6.82
CA GLN A 214 -5.83 2.22 -7.33
C GLN A 214 -5.92 3.55 -8.08
N VAL A 215 -4.96 4.43 -7.86
CA VAL A 215 -5.01 5.83 -8.32
C VAL A 215 -3.94 6.15 -9.37
N GLY A 216 -3.63 5.16 -10.22
CA GLY A 216 -2.64 5.32 -11.30
C GLY A 216 -1.20 5.31 -10.81
N TRP A 217 -0.41 6.26 -11.30
CA TRP A 217 1.05 6.32 -11.10
C TRP A 217 1.58 7.77 -11.14
N ALA A 218 2.89 7.95 -10.92
CA ALA A 218 3.62 9.23 -10.99
C ALA A 218 3.11 10.36 -10.06
N GLY A 219 2.33 10.03 -9.03
CA GLY A 219 1.71 11.03 -8.16
C GLY A 219 0.83 12.01 -8.94
N LEU A 220 0.14 11.52 -9.97
CA LEU A 220 -0.82 12.30 -10.75
C LEU A 220 -2.16 12.45 -10.02
N LEU A 221 -2.54 11.45 -9.23
CA LEU A 221 -3.73 11.47 -8.38
C LEU A 221 -3.37 11.20 -6.92
N LEU A 222 -4.17 11.74 -6.00
CA LEU A 222 -4.23 11.36 -4.59
C LEU A 222 -5.60 10.76 -4.29
N GLY A 223 -5.66 9.49 -3.91
CA GLY A 223 -6.90 8.85 -3.48
C GLY A 223 -7.26 9.23 -2.05
N LYS A 224 -8.52 9.62 -1.82
CA LYS A 224 -9.12 9.78 -0.50
C LYS A 224 -10.33 8.85 -0.39
N ILE A 225 -10.38 8.02 0.65
CA ILE A 225 -11.54 7.19 0.99
C ILE A 225 -11.84 7.42 2.47
N ASP A 226 -13.06 7.90 2.75
CA ASP A 226 -13.51 8.21 4.10
C ASP A 226 -14.49 7.13 4.56
N PHE A 227 -14.21 6.52 5.71
CA PHE A 227 -15.09 5.56 6.38
C PHE A 227 -15.77 6.23 7.56
N TYR A 228 -17.10 6.18 7.58
CA TYR A 228 -17.91 6.71 8.68
C TYR A 228 -18.47 5.57 9.50
N PHE A 229 -18.18 5.57 10.80
CA PHE A 229 -18.58 4.52 11.73
C PHE A 229 -19.75 4.97 12.61
N ASP A 230 -20.60 4.02 13.01
CA ASP A 230 -21.59 4.24 14.07
C ASP A 230 -20.98 4.05 15.48
N GLU A 231 -21.79 4.24 16.53
CA GLU A 231 -21.36 4.09 17.92
C GLU A 231 -20.91 2.66 18.27
N ASN A 232 -21.38 1.66 17.52
CA ASN A 232 -21.01 0.26 17.65
C ASN A 232 -19.81 -0.10 16.76
N LYS A 233 -19.15 0.90 16.15
CA LYS A 233 -18.01 0.76 15.24
C LYS A 233 -18.31 -0.04 13.96
N ASN A 234 -19.56 -0.08 13.53
CA ASN A 234 -19.91 -0.58 12.20
C ASN A 234 -19.76 0.53 11.16
N VAL A 235 -19.29 0.17 9.97
CA VAL A 235 -19.23 1.12 8.84
C VAL A 235 -20.65 1.45 8.38
N LYS A 236 -21.07 2.71 8.56
CA LYS A 236 -22.38 3.24 8.14
C LYS A 236 -22.35 3.80 6.72
N ASN A 237 -21.27 4.46 6.35
CA ASN A 237 -21.10 5.07 5.04
C ASN A 237 -19.63 5.06 4.61
N ILE A 238 -19.41 5.06 3.30
CA ILE A 238 -18.09 5.20 2.68
C ILE A 238 -18.22 6.25 1.58
N SER A 239 -17.37 7.27 1.62
CA SER A 239 -17.22 8.23 0.51
C SER A 239 -15.81 8.16 -0.06
N TRP A 240 -15.64 8.63 -1.29
CA TRP A 240 -14.33 8.63 -1.94
C TRP A 240 -14.18 9.84 -2.86
N ASN A 241 -12.94 10.26 -3.03
CA ASN A 241 -12.56 11.33 -3.94
C ASN A 241 -11.13 11.10 -4.44
N ASN A 242 -10.97 10.89 -5.75
CA ASN A 242 -9.65 10.86 -6.38
C ASN A 242 -9.32 12.28 -6.83
N GLN A 243 -8.31 12.88 -6.20
CA GLN A 243 -7.95 14.28 -6.43
C GLN A 243 -6.81 14.36 -7.42
N VAL A 244 -7.02 15.10 -8.52
CA VAL A 244 -5.97 15.39 -9.49
C VAL A 244 -4.93 16.30 -8.87
N ILE A 245 -3.65 15.96 -9.06
CA ILE A 245 -2.53 16.78 -8.63
C ILE A 245 -2.05 17.55 -9.86
N ASP A 246 -2.54 18.77 -10.05
CA ASP A 246 -2.21 19.65 -11.17
C ASP A 246 -1.89 21.07 -10.69
N ASP A 247 -1.69 21.99 -11.63
CA ASP A 247 -1.33 23.39 -11.37
C ASP A 247 -2.40 24.21 -10.64
N SER A 248 -3.63 23.70 -10.48
CA SER A 248 -4.65 24.34 -9.64
C SER A 248 -4.33 24.28 -8.14
N ILE A 249 -3.45 23.37 -7.71
CA ILE A 249 -2.98 23.28 -6.33
C ILE A 249 -1.86 24.29 -6.11
N LEU A 250 -2.17 25.34 -5.33
CA LEU A 250 -1.21 26.34 -4.88
C LEU A 250 -0.20 25.72 -3.89
N VAL A 251 1.08 26.02 -4.10
CA VAL A 251 2.23 25.58 -3.30
C VAL A 251 2.90 26.77 -2.66
#